data_AF-A0A2M7EKN8-F1
#
_entry.id   AF-A0A2M7EKN8-F1
#
_cell.length_a   1.000
_cell.length_b   1.000
_cell.length_c   1.000
_cell.angle_alpha   90.00
_cell.angle_beta   90.00
_cell.angle_gamma   90.00
#
_symmetry.space_group_name_H-M   'P 1'
#
loop_
_entity.id
_entity.type
_entity.pdbx_description
1 polymer ?
#
loop_
_entity_poly.entity_id
_entity_poly.type
_entity_poly.pdbx_seq_one_letter_code
_entity_poly.pdbx_strand_id
1 'polypeptide(L)' 'MKIIDLSQPLYDKMPVFPGDPEVIIQEVHSIEKNGWNMKNMTFTTHIGTHVNVPYHMVQA' A
#
# COMPACT_ATOMS: atom_id res chain seq x y z
N MET A 1 -16.37 -22.11 11.33
CA MET A 1 -16.04 -21.44 10.06
C MET A 1 -14.56 -21.07 10.08
N LYS A 2 -13.78 -21.41 9.05
CA LYS A 2 -12.36 -21.08 8.95
C LYS A 2 -12.22 -19.79 8.13
N ILE A 3 -11.46 -18.82 8.64
CA ILE A 3 -11.10 -17.62 7.88
C ILE A 3 -9.78 -17.89 7.17
N ILE A 4 -9.70 -17.55 5.89
CA ILE A 4 -8.49 -17.64 5.07
C ILE A 4 -8.18 -16.24 4.56
N ASP A 5 -6.98 -15.73 4.83
CA ASP A 5 -6.50 -14.47 4.30
C ASP A 5 -5.95 -14.67 2.87
N LEU A 6 -6.41 -13.84 1.94
CA LEU A 6 -6.00 -13.84 0.53
C LEU A 6 -5.23 -12.55 0.16
N SER A 7 -4.87 -11.75 1.15
CA SER A 7 -4.19 -10.48 0.98
C SER A 7 -2.68 -10.66 0.90
N GLN A 8 -2.02 -9.88 0.04
CA GLN A 8 -0.56 -9.77 0.04
C GLN A 8 -0.10 -8.72 1.07
N PRO A 9 1.05 -8.92 1.73
CA PRO A 9 1.62 -7.89 2.60
C PRO A 9 2.04 -6.66 1.78
N LEU A 10 1.84 -5.47 2.35
CA LEU A 10 2.37 -4.22 1.80
C LEU A 10 3.75 -3.94 2.40
N TYR A 11 4.73 -3.65 1.53
CA TYR A 11 6.09 -3.33 1.94
C TYR A 11 6.75 -2.34 0.97
N ASP A 12 7.75 -1.62 1.49
CA ASP A 12 8.53 -0.64 0.72
C ASP A 12 9.14 -1.31 -0.52
N LYS A 13 9.04 -0.66 -1.69
CA LYS A 13 9.58 -1.16 -2.96
C LYS A 13 9.04 -2.53 -3.41
N MET A 14 7.85 -2.90 -2.97
CA MET A 14 7.18 -4.08 -3.52
C MET A 14 6.97 -3.95 -5.03
N PRO A 15 6.93 -5.06 -5.79
CA PRO A 15 6.69 -5.01 -7.22
C PRO A 15 5.40 -4.26 -7.57
N VAL A 16 5.48 -3.43 -8.61
CA VAL A 16 4.36 -2.67 -9.16
C VAL A 16 4.11 -3.09 -10.61
N PHE A 17 2.99 -2.68 -11.19
CA PHE A 17 2.76 -2.87 -12.61
C PHE A 17 3.83 -2.12 -13.43
N PRO A 18 4.37 -2.69 -14.52
CA PRO A 18 5.39 -2.01 -15.32
C PRO A 18 4.92 -0.62 -15.80
N GLY A 19 5.60 0.43 -15.33
CA GLY A 19 5.29 1.82 -15.63
C GLY A 19 4.62 2.59 -14.48
N ASP A 20 4.14 1.91 -13.44
CA ASP A 20 3.57 2.56 -12.27
C ASP A 20 4.64 3.19 -11.37
N PRO A 21 4.29 4.22 -10.58
CA PRO A 21 5.14 4.74 -9.51
C PRO A 21 5.52 3.67 -8.48
N GLU A 22 6.74 3.74 -7.95
CA GLU A 22 7.21 2.87 -6.85
C GLU A 22 6.40 3.11 -5.57
N VAL A 23 6.19 2.04 -4.78
CA VAL A 23 5.65 2.11 -3.43
C VAL A 23 6.71 2.62 -2.46
N ILE A 24 6.40 3.71 -1.77
CA ILE A 24 7.28 4.31 -0.76
C ILE A 24 6.62 4.16 0.62
N ILE A 25 7.26 3.41 1.51
CA ILE A 25 6.86 3.28 2.92
C ILE A 25 8.06 3.62 3.80
N GLN A 26 8.03 4.81 4.39
CA GLN A 26 9.16 5.38 5.14
C GLN A 26 8.80 5.61 6.60
N GLU A 27 9.69 5.23 7.51
CA GLU A 27 9.57 5.59 8.92
C GLU A 27 9.79 7.09 9.11
N VAL A 28 8.84 7.74 9.78
CA VAL A 28 8.89 9.16 10.12
C VAL A 28 9.12 9.34 11.62
N HIS A 29 8.53 8.46 12.45
CA HIS A 29 8.73 8.44 13.89
C HIS A 29 8.98 7.02 14.37
N SER A 30 9.85 6.88 15.37
CA SER A 30 10.09 5.64 16.08
C SER A 30 9.80 5.82 17.58
N ILE A 31 9.37 4.75 18.25
CA ILE A 31 9.14 4.78 19.71
C ILE A 31 10.37 5.26 20.47
N GLU A 32 11.57 4.81 20.09
CA GLU A 32 12.83 5.19 20.75
C GLU A 32 13.07 6.70 20.72
N LYS A 33 12.84 7.34 19.56
CA LYS A 33 13.17 8.76 19.35
C LYS A 33 12.03 9.70 19.68
N ASN A 34 10.79 9.25 19.49
CA ASN A 34 9.60 10.10 19.48
C ASN A 34 8.53 9.67 20.48
N GLY A 35 8.63 8.47 21.06
CA GLY A 35 7.61 7.89 21.94
C GLY A 35 6.43 7.23 21.21
N TRP A 36 6.45 7.21 19.87
CA TRP A 36 5.42 6.56 19.04
C TRP A 36 5.95 6.23 17.64
N ASN A 37 5.30 5.28 16.95
CA ASN A 37 5.67 4.88 15.60
C ASN A 37 4.79 5.58 14.56
N MET A 38 5.41 6.07 13.48
CA MET A 38 4.70 6.55 12.30
C MET A 38 5.45 6.17 11.04
N LYS A 39 4.71 5.76 10.02
CA LYS A 39 5.22 5.66 8.66
C LYS A 39 4.43 6.54 7.72
N ASN A 40 5.12 7.22 6.82
CA ASN A 40 4.51 7.82 5.64
C ASN A 40 4.41 6.73 4.55
N MET A 41 3.27 6.66 3.87
CA MET A 41 3.00 5.67 2.84
C MET A 41 2.47 6.36 1.59
N THR A 42 3.12 6.11 0.44
CA THR A 42 2.73 6.61 -0.88
C THR A 42 2.67 5.43 -1.85
N PHE A 43 1.51 5.21 -2.47
CA PHE A 43 1.29 4.16 -3.48
C PHE A 43 0.05 4.46 -4.32
N THR A 44 -0.13 3.74 -5.44
CA THR A 44 -1.30 3.88 -6.32
C THR A 44 -2.50 3.06 -5.82
N THR A 45 -3.70 3.34 -6.34
CA THR A 45 -4.92 2.58 -6.00
C THR A 45 -4.91 1.12 -6.49
N HIS A 46 -3.90 0.73 -7.29
CA HIS A 46 -3.77 -0.61 -7.89
C HIS A 46 -2.66 -1.45 -7.25
N ILE A 47 -2.16 -1.05 -6.07
CA ILE A 47 -1.10 -1.80 -5.41
C ILE A 47 -1.64 -3.02 -4.64
N GLY A 48 -0.89 -4.14 -4.71
CA GLY A 48 -1.17 -5.34 -3.92
C GLY A 48 -2.59 -5.90 -4.15
N THR A 49 -3.16 -6.50 -3.11
CA THR A 49 -4.57 -6.96 -3.15
C THR A 49 -5.50 -5.76 -3.03
N HIS A 50 -6.20 -5.43 -4.12
CA HIS A 50 -7.04 -4.23 -4.23
C HIS A 50 -8.37 -4.52 -4.92
N VAL A 51 -9.25 -3.52 -4.98
CA VAL A 51 -10.54 -3.58 -5.67
C VAL A 51 -10.68 -2.38 -6.58
N ASN A 52 -11.08 -2.63 -7.83
CA ASN A 52 -11.37 -1.58 -8.80
C ASN A 52 -12.82 -1.12 -8.68
N VAL A 53 -13.02 0.18 -8.82
CA VAL A 53 -14.35 0.81 -8.98
C VAL A 53 -14.57 1.24 -10.43
N PRO A 54 -15.81 1.46 -10.90
CA PRO A 54 -16.06 1.77 -12.31
C PRO A 54 -15.25 2.94 -12.86
N TYR A 55 -15.08 4.01 -12.07
CA TYR A 55 -14.28 5.19 -12.44
C TYR A 55 -12.84 4.88 -12.87
N HIS A 56 -12.29 3.71 -12.51
CA HIS A 56 -11.00 3.25 -13.02
C HIS A 56 -10.97 3.13 -14.55
N MET A 57 -12.10 2.75 -15.17
CA MET A 57 -12.19 2.45 -16.60
C MET A 57 -13.25 3.27 -17.34
N VAL A 58 -14.10 4.02 -16.64
CA VAL A 58 -15.14 4.87 -17.24
C VAL A 58 -15.03 6.31 -16.77
N GLN A 59 -15.40 7.25 -17.64
CA GLN A 59 -15.48 8.66 -17.29
C GLN A 59 -16.59 8.90 -16.26
N ALA A 60 -16.37 9.85 -15.35
CA ALA A 60 -17.37 10.32 -14.40
C ALA A 60 -18.43 11.20 -15.07
#